data_AF-A0A1I6E1Y3-F1
#
_entry.id   AF-A0A1I6E1Y3-F1
#
_cell.length_a   1.000
_cell.length_b   1.000
_cell.length_c   1.000
_cell.angle_alpha   90.00
_cell.angle_beta   90.00
_cell.angle_gamma   90.00
#
_symmetry.space_group_name_H-M   'P 1'
#
loop_
_entity.id
_entity.type
_entity.pdbx_description
1 polymer ?
#
loop_
_entity_poly.entity_id
_entity_poly.type
_entity_poly.pdbx_seq_one_letter_code
_entity_poly.pdbx_strand_id
1 'polypeptide(L)'
;MKSSGSKAKGGRIRSLHIKLPADHPVFSFPEGERSRVAREWLEQGRQVLSAMEAIQRDIADLKRVINNSGPLAHVRPENNAVGKKMQSERKNDINPAVFLDL
;
A
#
# COMPACT_ATOMS: atom_id res chain seq x y z
N MET A 1 33.21 37.98 6.35
CA MET A 1 32.04 37.06 6.36
C MET A 1 32.12 36.20 5.11
N LYS A 2 32.40 34.89 5.25
CA LYS A 2 32.47 33.96 4.10
C LYS A 2 31.15 33.20 4.03
N SER A 3 30.33 33.47 3.03
CA SER A 3 29.10 32.72 2.75
C SER A 3 29.45 31.38 2.11
N SER A 4 29.41 30.32 2.91
CA SER A 4 29.49 28.95 2.41
C SER A 4 28.18 28.59 1.72
N GLY A 5 28.08 28.86 0.42
CA GLY A 5 26.99 28.35 -0.41
C GLY A 5 27.13 26.84 -0.56
N SER A 6 26.27 26.08 0.12
CA SER A 6 26.11 24.65 -0.09
C SER A 6 25.53 24.40 -1.48
N LYS A 7 26.39 24.07 -2.45
CA LYS A 7 25.94 23.55 -3.76
C LYS A 7 25.27 22.20 -3.52
N ALA A 8 23.95 22.17 -3.53
CA ALA A 8 23.19 20.93 -3.70
C ALA A 8 23.71 20.23 -4.96
N LYS A 9 24.25 19.02 -4.81
CA LYS A 9 24.66 18.18 -5.95
C LYS A 9 23.41 17.88 -6.77
N GLY A 10 23.24 18.57 -7.89
CA GLY A 10 22.14 18.30 -8.83
C GLY A 10 22.15 16.83 -9.25
N GLY A 11 21.09 16.10 -8.90
CA GLY A 11 20.89 14.73 -9.35
C GLY A 11 20.86 14.68 -10.87
N ARG A 12 21.56 13.71 -11.46
CA ARG A 12 21.64 13.53 -12.92
C ARG A 12 20.23 13.15 -13.43
N ILE A 13 19.56 14.05 -14.14
CA ILE A 13 18.24 13.79 -14.75
C ILE A 13 18.42 12.69 -15.80
N ARG A 14 17.76 11.54 -15.61
CA ARG A 14 17.75 10.44 -16.58
C ARG A 14 16.43 10.51 -17.35
N SER A 15 16.50 10.53 -18.68
CA SER A 15 15.33 10.43 -19.55
C SER A 15 14.97 8.96 -19.78
N LEU A 16 13.67 8.66 -19.84
CA LEU A 16 13.13 7.34 -20.17
C LEU A 16 12.31 7.47 -21.45
N HIS A 17 12.66 6.69 -22.48
CA HIS A 17 11.96 6.65 -23.76
C HIS A 17 11.18 5.34 -23.85
N ILE A 18 9.86 5.43 -23.96
CA ILE A 18 8.96 4.28 -24.03
C ILE A 18 8.22 4.34 -25.37
N LYS A 19 8.15 3.22 -26.08
CA LYS A 19 7.31 3.08 -27.27
C LYS A 19 5.97 2.52 -26.86
N LEU A 20 4.90 3.19 -27.30
CA LEU A 20 3.52 2.78 -27.03
C LEU A 20 2.81 2.45 -28.35
N PRO A 21 1.85 1.50 -28.33
CA PRO A 21 0.96 1.26 -29.46
C PRO A 21 0.22 2.53 -29.89
N ALA A 22 -0.15 2.65 -31.17
CA ALA A 22 -0.81 3.84 -31.70
C ALA A 22 -2.20 4.11 -31.08
N ASP A 23 -2.87 3.05 -30.63
CA ASP A 23 -4.16 3.05 -29.96
C ASP A 23 -4.06 3.24 -28.43
N HIS A 24 -2.86 3.52 -27.91
CA HIS A 24 -2.67 3.62 -26.47
C HIS A 24 -3.47 4.80 -25.88
N PRO A 25 -4.19 4.60 -24.75
CA PRO A 25 -5.12 5.60 -24.21
C PRO A 25 -4.43 6.89 -23.75
N VAL A 26 -3.13 6.89 -23.48
CA VAL A 26 -2.40 8.14 -23.19
C VAL A 26 -2.49 9.18 -24.33
N PHE A 27 -2.71 8.74 -25.57
CA PHE A 27 -2.79 9.63 -26.72
C PHE A 27 -4.14 10.35 -26.84
N SER A 28 -5.17 9.93 -26.10
CA SER A 28 -6.45 10.66 -26.01
C SER A 28 -6.33 11.96 -25.21
N PHE A 29 -5.27 12.12 -24.41
CA PHE A 29 -5.01 13.33 -23.64
C PHE A 29 -4.31 14.40 -24.50
N PRO A 30 -4.52 15.70 -24.20
CA PRO A 30 -3.90 16.80 -24.95
C PRO A 30 -2.38 16.83 -24.78
N GLU A 31 -1.71 17.39 -25.78
CA GLU A 31 -0.25 17.55 -25.78
C GLU A 31 0.19 18.44 -24.61
N GLY A 32 1.19 17.99 -23.84
CA GLY A 32 1.58 18.59 -22.55
C GLY A 32 1.12 17.77 -21.34
N GLU A 33 -0.14 17.31 -21.31
CA GLU A 33 -0.68 16.51 -20.21
C GLU A 33 -0.27 15.04 -20.28
N ARG A 34 -0.06 14.51 -21.49
CA ARG A 34 0.34 13.10 -21.72
C ARG A 34 1.52 12.66 -20.85
N SER A 35 2.52 13.52 -20.71
CA SER A 35 3.71 13.21 -19.91
C SER A 35 3.41 13.12 -18.41
N ARG A 36 2.48 13.93 -17.92
CA ARG A 36 2.03 13.90 -16.54
C ARG A 36 1.23 12.63 -16.27
N VAL A 37 0.22 12.35 -17.12
CA VAL A 37 -0.61 11.15 -17.02
C VAL A 37 0.24 9.89 -17.09
N ALA A 38 1.19 9.82 -18.03
CA ALA A 38 2.11 8.67 -18.14
C ALA A 38 2.94 8.47 -16.86
N ARG A 39 3.42 9.54 -16.21
CA ARG A 39 4.15 9.42 -14.93
C ARG A 39 3.25 8.93 -13.81
N GLU A 40 2.03 9.43 -13.72
CA GLU A 40 1.05 9.00 -12.71
C GLU A 40 0.73 7.50 -12.87
N TRP A 41 0.52 7.04 -14.10
CA TRP A 41 0.30 5.62 -14.38
C TRP A 41 1.52 4.75 -14.06
N LEU A 42 2.73 5.20 -14.37
CA LEU A 42 3.95 4.47 -14.01
C LEU A 42 4.11 4.35 -12.49
N GLU A 43 3.79 5.40 -11.74
CA GLU A 43 3.86 5.38 -10.28
C GLU A 43 2.78 4.46 -9.68
N GLN A 44 1.55 4.52 -10.20
CA GLN A 44 0.49 3.59 -9.80
C GLN A 44 0.87 2.14 -10.13
N GLY A 45 1.42 1.88 -11.32
CA GLY A 45 1.90 0.57 -11.73
C GLY A 45 3.00 0.04 -10.79
N ARG A 46 3.92 0.89 -10.36
CA ARG A 46 4.96 0.55 -9.38
C ARG A 46 4.37 0.14 -8.02
N GLN A 47 3.37 0.87 -7.54
CA GLN A 47 2.69 0.56 -6.28
C GLN A 47 1.93 -0.77 -6.35
N VAL A 48 1.20 -1.00 -7.45
CA VAL A 48 0.48 -2.26 -7.70
C VAL A 48 1.46 -3.42 -7.74
N LEU A 49 2.58 -3.29 -8.47
CA LEU A 49 3.60 -4.34 -8.55
C LEU A 49 4.16 -4.69 -7.16
N SER A 50 4.50 -3.68 -6.35
CA SER A 50 4.99 -3.88 -4.99
C SER A 50 3.96 -4.60 -4.10
N ALA A 51 2.67 -4.27 -4.24
CA ALA A 51 1.60 -4.94 -3.50
C ALA A 51 1.44 -6.40 -3.94
N MET A 52 1.48 -6.68 -5.24
CA MET A 52 1.44 -8.04 -5.78
C MET A 52 2.59 -8.89 -5.27
N GLU A 53 3.81 -8.35 -5.22
CA GLU A 53 4.98 -9.06 -4.68
C GLU A 53 4.86 -9.35 -3.18
N ALA A 54 4.24 -8.46 -2.40
CA ALA A 54 3.94 -8.71 -0.99
C ALA A 54 2.91 -9.85 -0.85
N ILE A 55 1.80 -9.78 -1.58
CA ILE A 55 0.77 -10.82 -1.58
C ILE A 55 1.33 -12.19 -1.99
N GLN A 56 2.19 -12.23 -3.01
CA GLN A 56 2.83 -13.48 -3.43
C GLN A 56 3.73 -14.09 -2.35
N ARG A 57 4.44 -13.25 -1.59
CA ARG A 57 5.26 -13.70 -0.45
C ARG A 57 4.37 -14.27 0.66
N ASP A 58 3.31 -13.56 1.02
CA ASP A 58 2.37 -14.00 2.07
C ASP A 58 1.72 -15.33 1.69
N ILE A 59 1.30 -15.51 0.43
CA ILE A 59 0.76 -16.78 -0.07
C ILE A 59 1.79 -17.89 0.04
N ALA A 60 3.06 -17.62 -0.31
CA ALA A 60 4.12 -18.62 -0.21
C ALA A 60 4.36 -19.04 1.25
N ASP A 61 4.34 -18.10 2.19
CA ASP A 61 4.50 -18.37 3.62
C ASP A 61 3.31 -19.12 4.20
N LEU A 62 2.07 -18.75 3.83
CA LEU A 62 0.88 -19.51 4.22
C LEU A 62 0.92 -20.95 3.71
N LYS A 63 1.35 -21.17 2.46
CA LYS A 63 1.53 -22.53 1.91
C LYS A 63 2.57 -23.32 2.70
N ARG A 64 3.66 -22.69 3.14
CA ARG A 64 4.67 -23.34 4.00
C ARG A 64 4.08 -23.71 5.36
N VAL A 65 3.33 -22.81 5.99
CA VAL A 65 2.68 -23.07 7.27
C VAL A 65 1.73 -24.26 7.14
N ILE A 66 0.85 -24.26 6.12
CA ILE A 66 -0.10 -25.35 5.89
C ILE A 66 0.62 -26.68 5.65
N ASN A 67 1.68 -26.69 4.83
CA ASN A 67 2.42 -27.92 4.53
C ASN A 67 3.21 -28.44 5.75
N ASN A 68 3.64 -27.55 6.65
CA ASN A 68 4.37 -27.92 7.86
C ASN A 68 3.44 -28.22 9.05
N SER A 69 2.20 -27.73 9.03
CA SER A 69 1.15 -28.11 9.97
C SER A 69 0.45 -29.38 9.45
N GLY A 70 1.01 -30.54 9.80
CA GLY A 70 0.23 -31.80 9.80
C GLY A 70 -1.05 -31.64 10.65
N PRO A 71 -2.06 -32.52 10.49
CA PRO A 71 -3.39 -32.33 11.09
C PRO A 71 -3.24 -32.06 12.59
N LEU A 72 -3.60 -30.84 12.99
CA LEU A 72 -3.60 -30.40 14.38
C LEU A 72 -4.51 -31.35 15.16
N ALA A 73 -3.90 -32.23 15.95
CA ALA A 73 -4.57 -32.94 17.01
C ALA A 73 -5.27 -31.88 17.88
N HIS A 74 -6.58 -32.00 17.99
CA HIS A 74 -7.47 -31.14 18.75
C HIS A 74 -7.00 -31.05 20.22
N VAL A 75 -6.25 -29.99 20.57
CA VAL A 75 -5.95 -29.67 21.97
C VAL A 75 -7.04 -28.72 22.46
N ARG A 76 -7.92 -29.30 23.27
CA ARG A 76 -9.03 -28.66 23.98
C ARG A 76 -8.49 -27.60 24.94
N PRO A 77 -9.07 -26.38 25.01
CA PRO A 77 -8.63 -25.39 25.99
C PRO A 77 -9.16 -25.75 27.38
N GLU A 78 -8.27 -26.11 28.30
CA GLU A 78 -8.57 -26.25 29.72
C GLU A 78 -8.65 -24.87 30.38
N ASN A 79 -9.79 -24.65 31.05
CA ASN A 79 -10.11 -23.47 31.82
C ASN A 79 -9.16 -23.31 33.01
N ASN A 80 -8.68 -22.08 33.28
CA ASN A 80 -8.44 -21.63 34.65
C ASN A 80 -8.60 -20.11 34.76
N ALA A 81 -9.44 -19.71 35.71
CA ALA A 81 -9.97 -18.39 35.92
C ALA A 81 -9.19 -17.58 36.98
N VAL A 82 -9.54 -16.28 37.05
CA VAL A 82 -9.30 -15.27 38.13
C VAL A 82 -7.97 -14.50 38.00
N GLY A 83 -7.89 -13.15 37.97
CA GLY A 83 -8.80 -12.00 38.05
C GLY A 83 -7.97 -10.75 37.66
N LYS A 84 -8.52 -9.63 37.16
CA LYS A 84 -9.22 -8.58 37.91
C LYS A 84 -9.80 -7.57 36.90
N LYS A 85 -10.95 -7.01 37.26
CA LYS A 85 -11.70 -5.95 36.60
C LYS A 85 -10.88 -4.66 36.41
N MET A 86 -10.98 -4.03 35.24
CA MET A 86 -11.32 -2.60 35.13
C MET A 86 -11.93 -2.32 33.75
N GLN A 87 -13.26 -2.19 33.73
CA GLN A 87 -13.98 -1.51 32.67
C GLN A 87 -13.81 0.00 32.87
N SER A 88 -13.42 0.73 31.84
CA SER A 88 -14.03 2.03 31.59
C SER A 88 -14.33 2.15 30.10
N GLU A 89 -15.62 2.21 29.82
CA GLU A 89 -16.23 2.37 28.51
C GLU A 89 -15.59 3.51 27.72
N ARG A 90 -15.09 3.22 26.50
CA ARG A 90 -15.03 4.25 25.46
C ARG A 90 -16.33 4.13 24.68
N LYS A 91 -17.32 4.93 25.06
CA LYS A 91 -18.47 5.22 24.21
C LYS A 91 -17.93 5.92 22.97
N ASN A 92 -17.87 5.21 21.85
CA ASN A 92 -17.68 5.83 20.55
C ASN A 92 -19.04 6.41 20.16
N ASP A 93 -19.26 7.69 20.48
CA ASP A 93 -20.39 8.45 20.00
C ASP A 93 -20.20 8.72 18.49
N ILE A 94 -20.49 7.71 17.67
CA ILE A 94 -20.68 7.89 16.23
C ILE A 94 -21.99 8.65 16.08
N ASN A 95 -21.91 9.95 15.78
CA ASN A 95 -23.08 10.75 15.45
C ASN A 95 -23.56 10.38 14.03
N PRO A 96 -24.76 9.78 13.86
CA PRO A 96 -25.25 9.38 12.53
C PRO A 96 -25.74 10.57 11.68
N ALA A 97 -25.79 11.79 12.23
CA ALA A 97 -26.30 12.97 11.51
C ALA A 97 -25.35 13.55 10.45
N VAL A 98 -24.15 13.00 10.28
CA VAL A 98 -23.18 13.49 9.27
C VAL A 98 -23.53 13.03 7.84
N PHE A 99 -24.50 12.13 7.67
CA PHE A 99 -24.85 11.53 6.38
C PHE A 99 -26.05 12.15 5.66
N LEU A 100 -26.58 13.31 6.08
CA LEU A 100 -27.79 13.90 5.49
C LEU A 100 -27.69 15.38 5.05
N ASP A 101 -26.50 15.85 4.68
CA ASP A 101 -26.37 17.08 3.88
C ASP A 101 -25.65 16.76 2.56
N LEU A 102 -26.40 16.16 1.62
CA LEU A 102 -26.15 16.14 0.17
C LEU A 102 -27.46 15.83 -0.57
#